data_AF-A0A6H5J001-F1
#
_entry.id   AF-A0A6H5J001-F1
#
_cell.length_a   1.000
_cell.length_b   1.000
_cell.length_c   1.000
_cell.angle_alpha   90.00
_cell.angle_beta   90.00
_cell.angle_gamma   90.00
#
_symmetry.space_group_name_H-M   'P 1'
#
loop_
_entity.id
_entity.type
_entity.pdbx_description
1 polymer ?
#
loop_
_entity_poly.entity_id
_entity_poly.type
_entity_poly.pdbx_seq_one_letter_code
_entity_poly.pdbx_strand_id
1 'polypeptide(L)'
;MWSCTIITCMLLTAIVNEATAEYGYDCGAELTNVTTISLVDVGKCEKSRPELKNNTIRAQLVQLNDYGIATVKECRILIKRSVFYCGMHSHIAAVANGEVQYYKEITRDECDQLHATGSYVHQNLVINDIPRNGSITTPHTFAGTTAEYGRCTGESRYVDAYGTFHDVVVTGFIVIELKSYSAKVDMEADKLQLSTGAVCQASKRHCVNPDGSEAYWSTIQIGECGLNKYSIIYDGYITKVEDMEEKNVVYTLATEDRNFALVKSFEENICGILFMHTDLPRLMIIESGGAQGPLRQRDVIAHNIDLFAYTNAKFLYVEKHFKGQLKEMYYNIMDAKCELERKVIENTLSIATTQPAEVARKIMKGPGYTGIVSGECIHLIKCLRVEILLRATDNCYEQLPVTFQNQSMFLAPRTRILVTNGKEVQCDGRLPPMFKLGDQWYRSLPQIVPAPTPEILTPQMTPTWKYTSPDSLAIGGIYSEKDTKKLRDLIVFPLERGAVMNTILRGAVGQK
;
A
#
# COMPACT_ATOMS: atom_id res chain seq x y z
N MET A 1 69.38 -38.88 -37.25
CA MET A 1 68.37 -39.37 -38.22
C MET A 1 67.06 -38.69 -37.85
N TRP A 2 66.44 -37.99 -38.80
CA TRP A 2 65.12 -37.31 -38.75
C TRP A 2 65.09 -36.01 -37.90
N SER A 3 64.61 -34.83 -38.31
CA SER A 3 64.10 -34.25 -39.58
C SER A 3 64.07 -32.72 -39.28
N CYS A 4 64.77 -31.84 -39.98
CA CYS A 4 64.37 -31.15 -41.22
C CYS A 4 62.87 -30.84 -41.36
N THR A 5 62.57 -29.60 -41.80
CA THR A 5 61.30 -29.07 -42.35
C THR A 5 60.13 -28.70 -41.41
N ILE A 6 60.21 -27.52 -40.77
CA ILE A 6 59.05 -26.62 -40.50
C ILE A 6 59.50 -25.14 -40.50
N ILE A 7 60.16 -24.66 -41.58
CA ILE A 7 60.50 -23.21 -41.71
C ILE A 7 60.04 -22.61 -43.06
N THR A 8 59.47 -23.40 -43.97
CA THR A 8 59.15 -22.94 -45.34
C THR A 8 57.78 -23.43 -45.77
N CYS A 9 56.74 -22.98 -45.07
CA CYS A 9 55.38 -23.05 -45.59
C CYS A 9 54.66 -21.72 -45.34
N MET A 10 54.44 -20.99 -46.43
CA MET A 10 53.45 -19.92 -46.60
C MET A 10 53.81 -18.51 -46.09
N LEU A 11 54.98 -18.03 -46.52
CA LEU A 11 55.12 -16.69 -47.10
C LEU A 11 54.28 -16.61 -48.40
N LEU A 12 52.96 -16.46 -48.25
CA LEU A 12 52.02 -16.15 -49.34
C LEU A 12 50.64 -15.76 -48.78
N THR A 13 50.61 -15.01 -47.68
CA THR A 13 49.46 -14.14 -47.42
C THR A 13 49.57 -12.99 -48.39
N ALA A 14 48.96 -13.17 -49.56
CA ALA A 14 48.59 -12.07 -50.43
C ALA A 14 47.95 -10.99 -49.56
N ILE A 15 48.62 -9.84 -49.48
CA ILE A 15 47.98 -8.58 -49.13
C ILE A 15 47.02 -8.33 -50.29
N VAL A 16 45.86 -8.97 -50.24
CA VAL A 16 44.70 -8.49 -50.95
C VAL A 16 44.40 -7.18 -50.23
N ASN A 17 44.91 -6.07 -50.78
CA ASN A 17 44.23 -4.81 -50.57
C ASN A 17 42.82 -5.08 -51.08
N GLU A 18 41.90 -5.38 -50.17
CA GLU A 18 40.49 -5.17 -50.42
C GLU A 18 40.41 -3.69 -50.77
N ALA A 19 40.37 -3.39 -52.06
CA ALA A 19 39.92 -2.11 -52.53
C ALA A 19 38.48 -2.02 -52.01
N THR A 20 38.32 -1.35 -50.87
CA THR A 20 37.00 -1.09 -50.30
C THR A 20 36.23 -0.36 -51.37
N ALA A 21 35.26 -1.04 -51.97
CA ALA A 21 34.37 -0.45 -52.96
C ALA A 21 33.70 0.76 -52.28
N GLU A 22 34.06 1.96 -52.72
CA GLU A 22 33.39 3.17 -52.26
C GLU A 22 32.11 3.35 -53.06
N TYR A 23 31.12 3.96 -52.41
CA TYR A 23 29.80 4.15 -53.02
C TYR A 23 29.43 5.63 -53.06
N GLY A 24 28.86 6.03 -54.19
CA GLY A 24 28.22 7.32 -54.41
C GLY A 24 26.75 7.16 -54.75
N TYR A 25 26.08 8.28 -55.00
CA TYR A 25 24.66 8.30 -55.35
C TYR A 25 24.43 9.08 -56.64
N ASP A 26 23.87 8.41 -57.64
CA ASP A 26 23.49 8.97 -58.92
C ASP A 26 22.04 9.48 -58.89
N CYS A 27 21.88 10.78 -59.08
CA CYS A 27 20.58 11.47 -59.13
C CYS A 27 20.16 11.81 -60.58
N GLY A 28 20.91 11.40 -61.60
CA GLY A 28 20.59 11.62 -63.02
C GLY A 28 19.67 10.56 -63.64
N ALA A 29 19.45 9.45 -62.93
CA ALA A 29 18.53 8.39 -63.34
C ALA A 29 17.05 8.79 -63.14
N GLU A 30 16.13 7.99 -63.70
CA GLU A 30 14.69 8.25 -63.64
C GLU A 30 14.17 8.36 -62.18
N LEU A 31 13.39 9.42 -61.92
CA LEU A 31 12.91 9.78 -60.59
C LEU A 31 11.82 8.80 -60.13
N THR A 32 12.15 7.88 -59.22
CA THR A 32 11.23 6.81 -58.79
C THR A 32 10.62 7.02 -57.40
N ASN A 33 11.16 7.92 -56.57
CA ASN A 33 10.67 8.12 -55.20
C ASN A 33 10.83 9.59 -54.77
N VAL A 34 9.75 10.37 -54.95
CA VAL A 34 9.70 11.80 -54.65
C VAL A 34 8.72 12.03 -53.50
N THR A 35 9.18 12.70 -52.44
CA THR A 35 8.35 13.12 -51.30
C THR A 35 8.33 14.65 -51.23
N THR A 36 7.15 15.26 -51.22
CA THR A 36 7.01 16.71 -51.12
C THR A 36 6.71 17.12 -49.69
N ILE A 37 7.45 18.09 -49.16
CA ILE A 37 7.31 18.60 -47.80
C ILE A 37 7.05 20.12 -47.84
N SER A 38 6.16 20.59 -46.97
CA SER A 38 5.91 22.03 -46.77
C SER A 38 7.12 22.71 -46.13
N LEU A 39 7.47 23.90 -46.60
CA LEU A 39 8.47 24.77 -45.97
C LEU A 39 7.86 25.81 -45.02
N VAL A 40 6.52 25.85 -44.92
CA VAL A 40 5.78 26.86 -44.15
C VAL A 40 5.35 26.31 -42.80
N ASP A 41 4.78 25.11 -42.79
CA ASP A 41 4.12 24.55 -41.61
C ASP A 41 4.87 23.33 -41.06
N VAL A 42 5.01 23.30 -39.74
CA VAL A 42 5.48 22.13 -38.99
C VAL A 42 4.34 21.68 -38.06
N GLY A 43 4.07 20.38 -38.04
CA GLY A 43 3.04 19.79 -37.19
C GLY A 43 3.20 20.14 -35.71
N LYS A 44 2.07 20.31 -35.01
CA LYS A 44 2.06 20.54 -33.55
C LYS A 44 2.17 19.21 -32.80
N CYS A 45 2.73 19.26 -31.59
CA CYS A 45 2.74 18.11 -30.70
C CYS A 45 1.33 17.85 -30.13
N GLU A 46 0.79 16.66 -30.37
CA GLU A 46 -0.46 16.21 -29.76
C GLU A 46 -0.22 15.81 -28.30
N LYS A 47 -1.00 16.39 -27.38
CA LYS A 47 -0.93 16.05 -25.96
C LYS A 47 -1.85 14.86 -25.68
N SER A 48 -1.27 13.69 -25.47
CA SER A 48 -1.99 12.46 -25.08
C SER A 48 -1.95 12.21 -23.57
N ARG A 49 -2.17 13.26 -22.77
CA ARG A 49 -2.25 13.10 -21.31
C ARG A 49 -3.65 12.63 -20.94
N PRO A 50 -3.82 11.51 -20.22
CA PRO A 50 -5.11 11.09 -19.71
C PRO A 50 -5.62 12.17 -18.75
N GLU A 51 -6.89 12.55 -18.89
CA GLU A 51 -7.54 13.48 -17.98
C GLU A 51 -7.79 12.79 -16.63
N LEU A 52 -6.83 12.95 -15.71
CA LEU A 52 -7.02 12.57 -14.31
C LEU A 52 -7.82 13.66 -13.61
N LYS A 53 -9.01 13.31 -13.10
CA LYS A 53 -9.83 14.23 -12.31
C LYS A 53 -9.55 14.00 -10.83
N ASN A 54 -8.88 14.97 -10.22
CA ASN A 54 -8.56 14.95 -8.79
C ASN A 54 -9.56 15.83 -8.04
N ASN A 55 -10.38 15.23 -7.18
CA ASN A 55 -11.33 15.95 -6.34
C ASN A 55 -11.02 15.68 -4.87
N THR A 56 -11.03 16.71 -4.05
CA THR A 56 -11.00 16.53 -2.58
C THR A 56 -12.43 16.35 -2.11
N ILE A 57 -12.71 15.21 -1.49
CA ILE A 57 -14.04 14.87 -0.97
C ILE A 57 -13.95 14.57 0.52
N ARG A 58 -15.05 14.78 1.24
CA ARG A 58 -15.15 14.26 2.61
C ARG A 58 -15.63 12.81 2.56
N ALA A 59 -14.96 11.94 3.30
CA ALA A 59 -15.33 10.54 3.35
C ALA A 59 -15.00 9.90 4.70
N GLN A 60 -15.68 8.79 4.99
CA GLN A 60 -15.34 7.90 6.09
C GLN A 60 -14.66 6.64 5.54
N LEU A 61 -13.46 6.32 6.03
CA LEU A 61 -12.86 5.00 5.87
C LEU A 61 -13.36 4.12 7.00
N VAL A 62 -14.06 3.05 6.65
CA VAL A 62 -14.69 2.15 7.60
C VAL A 62 -14.17 0.74 7.45
N GLN A 63 -14.14 0.03 8.56
CA GLN A 63 -13.68 -1.35 8.63
C GLN A 63 -14.78 -2.27 9.12
N LEU A 64 -14.92 -3.44 8.50
CA LEU A 64 -15.72 -4.52 9.03
C LEU A 64 -15.03 -5.18 10.24
N ASN A 65 -15.75 -5.24 11.36
CA ASN A 65 -15.33 -5.85 12.62
C ASN A 65 -15.79 -7.30 12.71
N ASP A 66 -14.91 -8.18 13.18
CA ASP A 66 -15.26 -9.57 13.53
C ASP A 66 -15.60 -9.66 15.02
N TYR A 67 -14.98 -8.78 15.82
CA TYR A 67 -15.09 -8.79 17.27
C TYR A 67 -15.82 -7.56 17.80
N GLY A 68 -16.76 -7.78 18.70
CA GLY A 68 -17.36 -6.76 19.54
C GLY A 68 -16.87 -6.83 20.98
N ILE A 69 -17.33 -5.90 21.79
CA ILE A 69 -17.14 -5.89 23.25
C ILE A 69 -18.50 -5.93 23.92
N ALA A 70 -18.66 -6.82 24.89
CA ALA A 70 -19.81 -6.85 25.78
C ALA A 70 -19.37 -6.56 27.22
N THR A 71 -20.16 -5.78 27.95
CA THR A 71 -19.97 -5.61 29.40
C THR A 71 -20.62 -6.78 30.12
N VAL A 72 -19.80 -7.58 30.80
CA VAL A 72 -20.21 -8.75 31.57
C VAL A 72 -20.29 -8.37 33.04
N LYS A 73 -21.40 -8.73 33.68
CA LYS A 73 -21.59 -8.73 35.12
C LYS A 73 -21.69 -10.17 35.59
N GLU A 74 -20.80 -10.55 36.50
CA GLU A 74 -20.84 -11.84 37.17
C GLU A 74 -21.28 -11.66 38.62
N CYS A 75 -22.13 -12.56 39.08
CA CYS A 75 -22.60 -12.64 40.44
C CYS A 75 -22.46 -14.08 40.94
N ARG A 76 -21.93 -14.24 42.15
CA ARG A 76 -21.83 -15.54 42.81
C ARG A 76 -22.27 -15.42 44.26
N ILE A 77 -23.25 -16.22 44.65
CA ILE A 77 -23.67 -16.36 46.05
C ILE A 77 -23.43 -17.81 46.46
N LEU A 78 -22.47 -18.01 47.35
CA LEU A 78 -22.15 -19.30 47.95
C LEU A 78 -22.68 -19.32 49.39
N ILE A 79 -23.56 -20.27 49.67
CA ILE A 79 -24.07 -20.51 51.01
C ILE A 79 -23.33 -21.71 51.58
N LYS A 80 -22.66 -21.50 52.72
CA LYS A 80 -22.05 -22.55 53.52
C LYS A 80 -22.88 -22.69 54.78
N ARG A 81 -23.45 -23.85 55.05
CA ARG A 81 -24.25 -24.09 56.25
C ARG A 81 -23.76 -25.29 57.05
N SER A 82 -23.91 -25.18 58.36
CA SER A 82 -23.64 -26.20 59.36
C SER A 82 -24.89 -26.37 60.23
N VAL A 83 -25.42 -27.58 60.25
CA VAL A 83 -26.59 -27.97 61.04
C VAL A 83 -26.12 -28.73 62.27
N PHE A 84 -26.66 -28.34 63.41
CA PHE A 84 -26.34 -28.91 64.70
C PHE A 84 -27.62 -29.26 65.45
N TYR A 85 -27.74 -30.47 65.96
CA TYR A 85 -28.83 -30.83 66.88
C TYR A 85 -28.65 -30.09 68.20
N CYS A 86 -29.70 -29.43 68.67
CA CYS A 86 -29.73 -28.72 69.95
C CYS A 86 -30.57 -29.52 70.95
N GLY A 87 -29.88 -30.21 71.86
CA GLY A 87 -30.54 -31.05 72.86
C GLY A 87 -31.12 -30.28 74.06
N MET A 88 -31.90 -30.98 74.87
CA MET A 88 -32.63 -30.44 76.04
C MET A 88 -31.75 -29.64 77.04
N HIS A 89 -30.46 -29.96 77.14
CA HIS A 89 -29.49 -29.26 78.01
C HIS A 89 -28.57 -28.30 77.25
N SER A 90 -28.98 -27.81 76.07
CA SER A 90 -28.19 -26.95 75.20
C SER A 90 -26.86 -27.55 74.71
N HIS A 91 -26.76 -28.88 74.63
CA HIS A 91 -25.63 -29.53 73.98
C HIS A 91 -25.83 -29.53 72.46
N ILE A 92 -24.74 -29.32 71.73
CA ILE A 92 -24.71 -29.37 70.27
C ILE A 92 -24.14 -30.72 69.83
N ALA A 93 -24.84 -31.42 68.94
CA ALA A 93 -24.35 -32.64 68.32
C ALA A 93 -24.37 -32.52 66.78
N ALA A 94 -23.39 -33.14 66.13
CA ALA A 94 -23.35 -33.23 64.67
C ALA A 94 -24.51 -34.10 64.15
N VAL A 95 -25.05 -33.73 63.00
CA VAL A 95 -26.10 -34.49 62.30
C VAL A 95 -25.60 -34.94 60.93
N ALA A 96 -26.16 -36.03 60.41
CA ALA A 96 -25.90 -36.47 59.04
C ALA A 96 -26.28 -35.36 58.05
N ASN A 97 -25.49 -35.13 56.99
CA ASN A 97 -25.66 -34.02 56.05
C ASN A 97 -25.69 -32.63 56.71
N GLY A 98 -25.05 -32.51 57.88
CA GLY A 98 -25.01 -31.27 58.65
C GLY A 98 -24.18 -30.17 57.99
N GLU A 99 -23.10 -30.53 57.31
CA GLU A 99 -22.24 -29.59 56.58
C GLU A 99 -22.49 -29.67 55.08
N VAL A 100 -22.93 -28.57 54.49
CA VAL A 100 -23.15 -28.47 53.05
C VAL A 100 -22.75 -27.08 52.55
N GLN A 101 -22.17 -27.03 51.35
CA GLN A 101 -21.97 -25.81 50.59
C GLN A 101 -22.69 -25.92 49.25
N TYR A 102 -23.38 -24.85 48.86
CA TYR A 102 -24.10 -24.80 47.59
C TYR A 102 -24.19 -23.37 47.04
N TYR A 103 -24.24 -23.28 45.72
CA TYR A 103 -24.45 -22.01 45.04
C TYR A 103 -25.95 -21.71 44.98
N LYS A 104 -26.32 -20.48 45.33
CA LYS A 104 -27.67 -19.99 45.09
C LYS A 104 -27.72 -19.43 43.66
N GLU A 105 -28.65 -19.94 42.87
CA GLU A 105 -28.97 -19.37 41.55
C GLU A 105 -29.51 -17.94 41.72
N ILE A 106 -29.03 -17.03 40.89
CA ILE A 106 -29.37 -15.60 40.93
C ILE A 106 -29.88 -15.24 39.56
N THR A 107 -31.00 -14.53 39.48
CA THR A 107 -31.52 -14.05 38.20
C THR A 107 -30.74 -12.83 37.69
N ARG A 108 -30.91 -12.49 36.41
CA ARG A 108 -30.35 -11.27 35.82
C ARG A 108 -30.71 -10.03 36.64
N ASP A 109 -31.99 -9.88 36.99
CA ASP A 109 -32.48 -8.68 37.68
C ASP A 109 -31.91 -8.58 39.10
N GLU A 110 -31.81 -9.71 39.82
CA GLU A 110 -31.16 -9.75 41.13
C GLU A 110 -29.66 -9.43 41.03
N CYS A 111 -28.95 -9.95 40.02
CA CYS A 111 -27.55 -9.64 39.79
C CYS A 111 -27.36 -8.15 39.42
N ASP A 112 -28.22 -7.61 38.57
CA ASP A 112 -28.20 -6.19 38.19
C ASP A 112 -28.48 -5.28 39.39
N GLN A 113 -29.43 -5.65 40.26
CA GLN A 113 -29.69 -4.97 41.52
C GLN A 113 -28.49 -5.04 42.46
N LEU A 114 -27.88 -6.21 42.64
CA LEU A 114 -26.67 -6.36 43.46
C LEU A 114 -25.53 -5.45 43.01
N HIS A 115 -25.28 -5.36 41.71
CA HIS A 115 -24.28 -4.45 41.14
C HIS A 115 -24.66 -2.97 41.29
N ALA A 116 -25.95 -2.64 41.30
CA ALA A 116 -26.45 -1.27 41.40
C ALA A 116 -26.50 -0.76 42.84
N THR A 117 -27.07 -1.54 43.76
CA THR A 117 -27.32 -1.14 45.16
C THR A 117 -26.18 -1.53 46.09
N GLY A 118 -25.39 -2.54 45.75
CA GLY A 118 -24.40 -3.11 46.67
C GLY A 118 -25.03 -3.76 47.90
N SER A 119 -26.30 -4.18 47.80
CA SER A 119 -27.05 -4.76 48.91
C SER A 119 -27.76 -6.06 48.51
N TYR A 120 -27.82 -7.00 49.44
CA TYR A 120 -28.50 -8.29 49.30
C TYR A 120 -29.43 -8.54 50.47
N VAL A 121 -30.66 -8.95 50.19
CA VAL A 121 -31.62 -9.33 51.21
C VAL A 121 -31.81 -10.84 51.19
N HIS A 122 -31.54 -11.49 52.32
CA HIS A 122 -31.79 -12.91 52.53
C HIS A 122 -32.67 -13.08 53.77
N GLN A 123 -33.96 -13.34 53.58
CA GLN A 123 -34.94 -13.41 54.66
C GLN A 123 -34.92 -12.14 55.53
N ASN A 124 -34.46 -12.22 56.78
CA ASN A 124 -34.37 -11.08 57.71
C ASN A 124 -32.98 -10.41 57.73
N LEU A 125 -32.01 -10.94 56.98
CA LEU A 125 -30.67 -10.38 56.89
C LEU A 125 -30.58 -9.43 55.71
N VAL A 126 -30.13 -8.20 55.98
CA VAL A 126 -29.72 -7.24 54.96
C VAL A 126 -28.20 -7.15 54.99
N ILE A 127 -27.55 -7.56 53.90
CA ILE A 127 -26.11 -7.41 53.70
C ILE A 127 -25.91 -6.15 52.85
N ASN A 128 -25.26 -5.13 53.40
CA ASN A 128 -24.93 -3.89 52.70
C ASN A 128 -23.42 -3.83 52.41
N ASP A 129 -23.01 -2.78 51.67
CA ASP A 129 -21.62 -2.46 51.37
C ASP A 129 -20.86 -3.61 50.67
N ILE A 130 -21.57 -4.36 49.80
CA ILE A 130 -20.95 -5.39 48.97
C ILE A 130 -19.95 -4.71 48.01
N PRO A 131 -18.65 -5.04 48.07
CA PRO A 131 -17.65 -4.36 47.27
C PRO A 131 -17.87 -4.61 45.78
N ARG A 132 -17.77 -3.55 44.97
CA ARG A 132 -17.72 -3.66 43.52
C ARG A 132 -16.41 -4.36 43.13
N ASN A 133 -16.49 -5.38 42.27
CA ASN A 133 -15.33 -6.18 41.87
C ASN A 133 -14.59 -6.80 43.07
N GLY A 134 -15.34 -7.38 44.01
CA GLY A 134 -14.80 -8.00 45.21
C GLY A 134 -15.76 -9.02 45.83
N SER A 135 -15.42 -9.48 47.02
CA SER A 135 -16.23 -10.43 47.78
C SER A 135 -16.45 -9.99 49.22
N ILE A 136 -17.62 -10.31 49.78
CA ILE A 136 -17.94 -10.17 51.20
C ILE A 136 -18.37 -11.53 51.76
N THR A 137 -18.04 -11.78 53.03
CA THR A 137 -18.47 -12.98 53.76
C THR A 137 -19.19 -12.55 55.02
N THR A 138 -20.45 -12.95 55.16
CA THR A 138 -21.29 -12.56 56.30
C THR A 138 -21.75 -13.80 57.06
N PRO A 139 -21.49 -13.91 58.38
CA PRO A 139 -22.04 -14.99 59.19
C PRO A 139 -23.56 -14.83 59.31
N HIS A 140 -24.29 -15.95 59.28
CA HIS A 140 -25.74 -15.95 59.37
C HIS A 140 -26.26 -17.20 60.10
N THR A 141 -27.30 -17.00 60.90
CA THR A 141 -28.07 -18.08 61.53
C THR A 141 -29.34 -18.27 60.74
N PHE A 142 -29.44 -19.39 60.02
CA PHE A 142 -30.56 -19.72 59.14
C PHE A 142 -31.78 -20.28 59.90
N ALA A 143 -31.56 -20.91 61.05
CA ALA A 143 -32.62 -21.45 61.91
C ALA A 143 -32.13 -21.68 63.34
N GLY A 144 -33.05 -21.60 64.31
CA GLY A 144 -32.74 -21.68 65.74
C GLY A 144 -32.01 -20.44 66.27
N THR A 145 -31.62 -20.47 67.55
CA THR A 145 -30.82 -19.38 68.15
C THR A 145 -29.70 -19.94 69.00
N THR A 146 -28.62 -19.16 69.10
CA THR A 146 -27.51 -19.37 70.04
C THR A 146 -27.32 -18.10 70.85
N ALA A 147 -27.25 -18.23 72.17
CA ALA A 147 -27.02 -17.12 73.09
C ALA A 147 -25.58 -17.14 73.61
N GLU A 148 -25.14 -16.00 74.13
CA GLU A 148 -23.76 -15.70 74.55
C GLU A 148 -23.18 -16.69 75.60
N TYR A 149 -24.05 -17.37 76.37
CA TYR A 149 -23.65 -18.34 77.40
C TYR A 149 -23.75 -19.81 76.96
N GLY A 150 -23.72 -20.10 75.65
CA GLY A 150 -23.76 -21.46 75.11
C GLY A 150 -25.15 -22.11 75.16
N ARG A 151 -26.21 -21.33 75.44
CA ARG A 151 -27.60 -21.81 75.35
C ARG A 151 -28.02 -21.83 73.88
N CYS A 152 -28.50 -22.97 73.41
CA CYS A 152 -29.10 -23.09 72.09
C CYS A 152 -30.62 -23.31 72.22
N THR A 153 -31.38 -22.81 71.25
CA THR A 153 -32.79 -23.18 71.06
C THR A 153 -32.95 -23.71 69.64
N GLY A 154 -33.19 -25.01 69.52
CA GLY A 154 -33.38 -25.67 68.23
C GLY A 154 -34.68 -25.23 67.56
N GLU A 155 -34.64 -25.07 66.24
CA GLU A 155 -35.83 -24.95 65.42
C GLU A 155 -36.51 -26.32 65.30
N SER A 156 -37.81 -26.36 65.59
CA SER A 156 -38.59 -27.61 65.63
C SER A 156 -38.58 -28.36 64.30
N ARG A 157 -38.46 -27.63 63.18
CA ARG A 157 -38.35 -28.20 61.84
C ARG A 157 -37.66 -27.25 60.87
N TYR A 158 -36.47 -27.63 60.40
CA TYR A 158 -35.77 -26.96 59.30
C TYR A 158 -35.72 -27.88 58.07
N VAL A 159 -36.01 -27.34 56.90
CA VAL A 159 -36.02 -28.10 55.64
C VAL A 159 -35.23 -27.34 54.59
N ASP A 160 -34.34 -28.05 53.92
CA ASP A 160 -33.64 -27.55 52.74
C ASP A 160 -33.53 -28.64 51.66
N ALA A 161 -32.78 -28.36 50.59
CA ALA A 161 -32.61 -29.29 49.47
C ALA A 161 -31.86 -30.59 49.83
N TYR A 162 -31.28 -30.69 51.03
CA TYR A 162 -30.39 -31.76 51.45
C TYR A 162 -30.92 -32.57 52.64
N GLY A 163 -32.03 -32.16 53.24
CA GLY A 163 -32.69 -32.93 54.29
C GLY A 163 -33.78 -32.17 55.04
N THR A 164 -34.44 -32.91 55.93
CA THR A 164 -35.31 -32.37 56.97
C THR A 164 -34.67 -32.64 58.32
N PHE A 165 -34.59 -31.61 59.14
CA PHE A 165 -33.90 -31.60 60.42
C PHE A 165 -34.85 -31.12 61.51
N HIS A 166 -34.72 -31.70 62.70
CA HIS A 166 -35.58 -31.42 63.85
C HIS A 166 -34.74 -31.01 65.06
N ASP A 167 -35.23 -30.01 65.79
CA ASP A 167 -34.59 -29.43 66.97
C ASP A 167 -33.15 -28.98 66.69
N VAL A 168 -32.95 -28.27 65.58
CA VAL A 168 -31.61 -27.90 65.10
C VAL A 168 -31.32 -26.41 65.15
N VAL A 169 -30.06 -26.07 65.35
CA VAL A 169 -29.51 -24.75 65.05
C VAL A 169 -28.75 -24.84 63.74
N VAL A 170 -29.03 -23.92 62.82
CA VAL A 170 -28.37 -23.85 61.51
C VAL A 170 -27.62 -22.54 61.42
N THR A 171 -26.29 -22.62 61.35
CA THR A 171 -25.42 -21.45 61.23
C THR A 171 -24.50 -21.61 60.03
N GLY A 172 -23.93 -20.51 59.56
CA GLY A 172 -22.95 -20.57 58.49
C GLY A 172 -22.62 -19.22 57.92
N PHE A 173 -22.23 -19.20 56.66
CA PHE A 173 -21.75 -18.02 55.97
C PHE A 173 -22.44 -17.85 54.62
N ILE A 174 -22.80 -16.62 54.31
CA ILE A 174 -23.19 -16.19 52.97
C ILE A 174 -21.98 -15.45 52.37
N VAL A 175 -21.43 -15.99 51.29
CA VAL A 175 -20.32 -15.39 50.55
C VAL A 175 -20.87 -14.84 49.25
N ILE A 176 -20.75 -13.53 49.04
CA ILE A 176 -21.20 -12.84 47.82
C ILE A 176 -19.97 -12.31 47.10
N GLU A 177 -19.85 -12.59 45.81
CA GLU A 177 -18.79 -12.08 44.95
C GLU A 177 -19.39 -11.45 43.69
N LEU A 178 -18.93 -10.25 43.36
CA LEU A 178 -19.35 -9.49 42.19
C LEU A 178 -18.14 -9.20 41.31
N LYS A 179 -18.24 -9.43 40.00
CA LYS A 179 -17.23 -9.01 39.01
C LYS A 179 -17.90 -8.31 37.83
N SER A 180 -17.26 -7.27 37.32
CA SER A 180 -17.72 -6.51 36.16
C SER A 180 -16.52 -6.19 35.28
N TYR A 181 -16.58 -6.61 34.01
CA TYR A 181 -15.49 -6.44 33.06
C TYR A 181 -16.00 -6.44 31.61
N SER A 182 -15.14 -6.04 30.68
CA SER A 182 -15.41 -6.10 29.25
C SER A 182 -14.89 -7.42 28.66
N ALA A 183 -15.76 -8.16 27.98
CA ALA A 183 -15.44 -9.41 27.31
C ALA A 183 -15.43 -9.25 25.79
N LYS A 184 -14.53 -9.98 25.13
CA LYS A 184 -14.48 -10.09 23.67
C LYS A 184 -15.62 -10.97 23.18
N VAL A 185 -16.29 -10.52 22.13
CA VAL A 185 -17.38 -11.26 21.46
C VAL A 185 -17.02 -11.47 20.01
N ASP A 186 -16.97 -12.72 19.56
CA ASP A 186 -16.95 -13.11 18.16
C ASP A 186 -18.37 -13.00 17.59
N MET A 187 -18.58 -12.02 16.71
CA MET A 187 -19.91 -11.70 16.17
C MET A 187 -20.34 -12.67 15.07
N GLU A 188 -19.40 -13.34 14.41
CA GLU A 188 -19.70 -14.32 13.36
C GLU A 188 -19.95 -15.70 13.97
N ALA A 189 -19.12 -16.11 14.93
CA ALA A 189 -19.25 -17.40 15.60
C ALA A 189 -20.28 -17.43 16.74
N ASP A 190 -20.89 -16.29 17.09
CA ASP A 190 -21.80 -16.12 18.23
C ASP A 190 -21.17 -16.58 19.56
N LYS A 191 -19.89 -16.25 19.79
CA LYS A 191 -19.11 -16.70 20.95
C LYS A 191 -18.61 -15.53 21.79
N LEU A 192 -18.86 -15.58 23.10
CA LEU A 192 -18.31 -14.68 24.10
C LEU A 192 -17.33 -15.45 24.99
N GLN A 193 -16.15 -14.89 25.25
CA GLN A 193 -15.18 -15.49 26.16
C GLN A 193 -15.16 -14.74 27.50
N LEU A 194 -15.46 -15.46 28.59
CA LEU A 194 -15.43 -14.95 29.96
C LEU A 194 -13.99 -14.83 30.49
N SER A 195 -13.81 -14.08 31.58
CA SER A 195 -12.51 -13.86 32.22
C SER A 195 -11.85 -15.17 32.73
N THR A 196 -12.66 -16.19 32.99
CA THR A 196 -12.27 -17.55 33.38
C THR A 196 -11.75 -18.38 32.20
N GLY A 197 -11.94 -17.90 30.97
CA GLY A 197 -11.67 -18.64 29.74
C GLY A 197 -12.86 -19.45 29.21
N ALA A 198 -13.98 -19.50 29.94
CA ALA A 198 -15.19 -20.17 29.48
C ALA A 198 -15.74 -19.51 28.21
N VAL A 199 -16.18 -20.33 27.25
CA VAL A 199 -16.76 -19.87 25.98
C VAL A 199 -18.26 -20.07 26.03
N CYS A 200 -18.99 -18.98 25.87
CA CYS A 200 -20.44 -18.93 26.00
C CYS A 200 -21.06 -18.45 24.69
N GLN A 201 -22.31 -18.86 24.44
CA GLN A 201 -23.04 -18.37 23.27
C GLN A 201 -23.48 -16.92 23.51
N ALA A 202 -23.00 -15.97 22.69
CA ALA A 202 -23.19 -14.55 22.95
C ALA A 202 -24.66 -14.12 22.92
N SER A 203 -25.45 -14.71 22.03
CA SER A 203 -26.89 -14.47 21.88
C SER A 203 -27.74 -14.92 23.08
N LYS A 204 -27.28 -15.89 23.89
CA LYS A 204 -27.98 -16.34 25.10
C LYS A 204 -27.99 -15.31 26.22
N ARG A 205 -27.02 -14.37 26.21
CA ARG A 205 -26.88 -13.29 27.20
C ARG A 205 -26.69 -13.76 28.65
N HIS A 206 -26.41 -15.04 28.83
CA HIS A 206 -26.28 -15.72 30.11
C HIS A 206 -25.38 -16.94 29.95
N CYS A 207 -24.54 -17.18 30.95
CA CYS A 207 -23.71 -18.36 31.03
C CYS A 207 -23.26 -18.59 32.47
N VAL A 208 -23.11 -19.86 32.84
CA VAL A 208 -22.57 -20.25 34.14
C VAL A 208 -21.08 -20.52 33.97
N ASN A 209 -20.25 -19.87 34.79
CA ASN A 209 -18.82 -20.16 34.84
C ASN A 209 -18.54 -21.51 35.52
N PRO A 210 -17.41 -22.15 35.22
CA PRO A 210 -16.97 -23.36 35.93
C PRO A 210 -16.80 -23.19 37.45
N ASP A 211 -16.61 -21.96 37.93
CA ASP A 211 -16.49 -21.62 39.36
C ASP A 211 -17.84 -21.39 40.07
N GLY A 212 -18.95 -21.62 39.36
CA GLY A 212 -20.32 -21.46 39.84
C GLY A 212 -20.86 -20.04 39.80
N SER A 213 -20.14 -19.06 39.23
CA SER A 213 -20.68 -17.70 39.08
C SER A 213 -21.65 -17.59 37.88
N GLU A 214 -22.73 -16.85 38.07
CA GLU A 214 -23.67 -16.50 37.00
C GLU A 214 -23.19 -15.27 36.26
N ALA A 215 -22.95 -15.38 34.95
CA ALA A 215 -22.49 -14.29 34.10
C ALA A 215 -23.61 -13.79 33.18
N TYR A 216 -23.87 -12.49 33.22
CA TYR A 216 -24.87 -11.80 32.40
C TYR A 216 -24.23 -10.67 31.58
N TRP A 217 -24.72 -10.49 30.36
CA TRP A 217 -24.36 -9.34 29.55
C TRP A 217 -25.57 -8.80 28.78
N SER A 218 -25.47 -7.56 28.36
CA SER A 218 -26.37 -7.00 27.35
C SER A 218 -25.91 -7.44 25.96
N THR A 219 -26.85 -7.61 25.03
CA THR A 219 -26.44 -7.76 23.62
C THR A 219 -25.69 -6.52 23.20
N ILE A 220 -24.59 -6.73 22.48
CA ILE A 220 -24.15 -5.76 21.48
C ILE A 220 -25.40 -5.54 20.62
N GLN A 221 -26.03 -4.38 20.79
CA GLN A 221 -27.17 -4.00 19.97
C GLN A 221 -26.69 -4.11 18.53
N ILE A 222 -26.99 -5.17 17.80
CA ILE A 222 -26.85 -5.19 16.36
C ILE A 222 -28.14 -4.48 15.94
N GLY A 223 -28.04 -3.17 15.66
CA GLY A 223 -29.21 -2.44 15.17
C GLY A 223 -29.77 -3.15 13.94
N GLU A 224 -31.04 -2.93 13.62
CA GLU A 224 -31.76 -3.67 12.55
C GLU A 224 -30.99 -3.75 11.21
N CYS A 225 -30.10 -2.78 10.94
CA CYS A 225 -29.26 -2.70 9.76
C CYS A 225 -27.82 -3.22 9.89
N GLY A 226 -27.40 -3.74 11.04
CA GLY A 226 -26.05 -4.28 11.23
C GLY A 226 -24.90 -3.26 11.19
N LEU A 227 -25.18 -1.94 11.13
CA LEU A 227 -24.16 -0.88 11.03
C LEU A 227 -23.16 -0.87 12.20
N ASN A 228 -23.51 -1.50 13.32
CA ASN A 228 -22.65 -1.65 14.49
C ASN A 228 -21.45 -2.58 14.26
N LYS A 229 -21.43 -3.32 13.13
CA LYS A 229 -20.29 -4.12 12.69
C LYS A 229 -19.19 -3.28 12.04
N TYR A 230 -19.40 -1.99 11.80
CA TYR A 230 -18.39 -1.13 11.18
C TYR A 230 -17.73 -0.21 12.20
N SER A 231 -16.40 -0.14 12.16
CA SER A 231 -15.61 0.86 12.89
C SER A 231 -15.10 1.91 11.92
N ILE A 232 -15.15 3.18 12.33
CA ILE A 232 -14.57 4.27 11.54
C ILE A 232 -13.08 4.31 11.83
N ILE A 233 -12.29 4.03 10.80
CA ILE A 233 -10.84 4.23 10.85
C ILE A 233 -10.55 5.72 10.72
N TYR A 234 -11.10 6.39 9.71
CA TYR A 234 -10.86 7.81 9.41
C TYR A 234 -12.16 8.50 9.02
N ASP A 235 -12.34 9.76 9.43
CA ASP A 235 -13.43 10.66 9.00
C ASP A 235 -12.81 12.02 8.71
N GLY A 236 -12.83 12.42 7.44
CA GLY A 236 -12.22 13.67 7.02
C GLY A 236 -12.13 13.80 5.52
N TYR A 237 -11.31 14.74 5.07
CA TYR A 237 -11.08 14.94 3.65
C TYR A 237 -10.06 13.94 3.11
N ILE A 238 -10.32 13.41 1.93
CA ILE A 238 -9.44 12.52 1.15
C ILE A 238 -9.42 12.98 -0.31
N THR A 239 -8.38 12.59 -1.04
CA THR A 239 -8.27 12.86 -2.48
C THR A 239 -8.82 11.67 -3.27
N LYS A 240 -9.87 11.92 -4.06
CA LYS A 240 -10.43 10.99 -5.04
C LYS A 240 -9.80 11.29 -6.40
N VAL A 241 -9.13 10.29 -6.97
CA VAL A 241 -8.54 10.32 -8.30
C VAL A 241 -9.38 9.46 -9.21
N GLU A 242 -9.99 10.06 -10.23
CA GLU A 242 -10.77 9.35 -11.25
C GLU A 242 -9.97 9.33 -12.56
N ASP A 243 -9.63 8.12 -13.01
CA ASP A 243 -9.07 7.88 -14.33
C ASP A 243 -10.21 7.74 -15.34
N MET A 244 -10.39 8.74 -16.21
CA MET A 244 -11.49 8.78 -17.18
C MET A 244 -11.36 7.72 -18.28
N GLU A 245 -10.15 7.23 -18.56
CA GLU A 245 -9.89 6.21 -19.58
C GLU A 245 -10.13 4.81 -19.01
N GLU A 246 -9.53 4.50 -17.86
CA GLU A 246 -9.64 3.18 -17.22
C GLU A 246 -10.91 3.03 -16.38
N LYS A 247 -11.69 4.11 -16.16
CA LYS A 247 -12.83 4.20 -15.22
C LYS A 247 -12.50 3.72 -13.80
N ASN A 248 -11.22 3.85 -13.43
CA ASN A 248 -10.72 3.47 -12.11
C ASN A 248 -10.82 4.65 -11.14
N VAL A 249 -11.31 4.39 -9.94
CA VAL A 249 -11.38 5.39 -8.86
C VAL A 249 -10.43 4.97 -7.75
N VAL A 250 -9.50 5.86 -7.40
CA VAL A 250 -8.54 5.65 -6.32
C VAL A 250 -8.75 6.70 -5.24
N TYR A 251 -8.89 6.24 -4.01
CA TYR A 251 -8.99 7.07 -2.82
C TYR A 251 -7.62 7.12 -2.14
N THR A 252 -7.10 8.32 -1.93
CA THR A 252 -5.78 8.53 -1.34
C THR A 252 -5.85 9.50 -0.17
N LEU A 253 -5.04 9.23 0.85
CA LEU A 253 -4.81 10.11 1.98
C LEU A 253 -3.31 10.08 2.30
N ALA A 254 -2.74 11.26 2.53
CA ALA A 254 -1.39 11.41 3.04
C ALA A 254 -1.41 12.48 4.15
N THR A 255 -1.24 12.06 5.40
CA THR A 255 -1.09 12.93 6.58
C THR A 255 0.15 12.52 7.37
N GLU A 256 0.45 13.23 8.47
CA GLU A 256 1.58 12.85 9.34
C GLU A 256 1.38 11.47 9.99
N ASP A 257 0.15 11.13 10.37
CA ASP A 257 -0.19 9.92 11.11
C ASP A 257 -0.84 8.83 10.25
N ARG A 258 -1.36 9.16 9.05
CA ARG A 258 -2.16 8.24 8.23
C ARG A 258 -1.90 8.39 6.75
N ASN A 259 -1.54 7.26 6.14
CA ASN A 259 -1.26 7.17 4.70
C ASN A 259 -1.93 5.94 4.12
N PHE A 260 -2.71 6.10 3.06
CA PHE A 260 -3.29 4.97 2.32
C PHE A 260 -3.63 5.34 0.88
N ALA A 261 -3.65 4.32 0.04
CA ALA A 261 -4.31 4.34 -1.26
C ALA A 261 -5.19 3.09 -1.37
N LEU A 262 -6.46 3.29 -1.75
CA LEU A 262 -7.45 2.23 -1.89
C LEU A 262 -8.14 2.35 -3.24
N VAL A 263 -8.25 1.24 -3.96
CA VAL A 263 -8.91 1.21 -5.28
C VAL A 263 -10.34 0.79 -5.09
N LYS A 264 -11.28 1.56 -5.64
CA LYS A 264 -12.69 1.20 -5.65
C LYS A 264 -12.90 -0.07 -6.46
N SER A 265 -13.55 -1.06 -5.86
CA SER A 265 -13.93 -2.32 -6.49
C SER A 265 -15.38 -2.27 -7.01
N PHE A 266 -16.34 -2.12 -6.11
CA PHE A 266 -17.76 -2.00 -6.44
C PHE A 266 -18.50 -1.13 -5.40
N GLU A 267 -19.78 -0.87 -5.64
CA GLU A 267 -20.62 -0.11 -4.72
C GLU A 267 -21.75 -0.99 -4.19
N GLU A 268 -22.07 -0.84 -2.91
CA GLU A 268 -23.18 -1.56 -2.27
C GLU A 268 -23.98 -0.60 -1.39
N ASN A 269 -25.31 -0.69 -1.45
CA ASN A 269 -26.18 0.07 -0.56
C ASN A 269 -26.54 -0.78 0.66
N ILE A 270 -26.09 -0.35 1.84
CA ILE A 270 -26.38 -1.00 3.11
C ILE A 270 -27.14 -0.01 3.98
N CYS A 271 -28.42 -0.28 4.23
CA CYS A 271 -29.29 0.56 5.06
C CYS A 271 -29.43 2.01 4.56
N GLY A 272 -29.48 2.22 3.24
CA GLY A 272 -29.58 3.56 2.65
C GLY A 272 -28.26 4.33 2.59
N ILE A 273 -27.15 3.72 3.01
CA ILE A 273 -25.79 4.29 2.92
C ILE A 273 -25.07 3.57 1.79
N LEU A 274 -24.44 4.34 0.89
CA LEU A 274 -23.63 3.79 -0.19
C LEU A 274 -22.20 3.54 0.27
N PHE A 275 -21.80 2.27 0.27
CA PHE A 275 -20.45 1.81 0.59
C PHE A 275 -19.68 1.57 -0.71
N MET A 276 -18.52 2.20 -0.83
CA MET A 276 -17.54 1.93 -1.87
C MET A 276 -16.61 0.84 -1.35
N HIS A 277 -16.79 -0.38 -1.81
CA HIS A 277 -15.89 -1.48 -1.52
C HIS A 277 -14.54 -1.25 -2.17
N THR A 278 -13.47 -1.67 -1.50
CA THR A 278 -12.10 -1.47 -1.99
C THR A 278 -11.42 -2.78 -2.36
N ASP A 279 -10.23 -2.70 -2.94
CA ASP A 279 -9.31 -3.81 -3.18
C ASP A 279 -8.87 -4.53 -1.90
N LEU A 280 -9.12 -3.93 -0.73
CA LEU A 280 -9.02 -4.57 0.58
C LEU A 280 -10.43 -4.88 1.11
N PRO A 281 -10.87 -6.16 1.14
CA PRO A 281 -12.28 -6.55 1.37
C PRO A 281 -12.91 -6.05 2.67
N ARG A 282 -12.09 -5.78 3.70
CA ARG A 282 -12.55 -5.31 5.01
C ARG A 282 -12.63 -3.80 5.11
N LEU A 283 -12.11 -3.08 4.13
CA LEU A 283 -12.04 -1.62 4.09
C LEU A 283 -13.00 -1.10 3.04
N MET A 284 -13.86 -0.17 3.46
CA MET A 284 -14.82 0.49 2.60
C MET A 284 -14.73 2.00 2.80
N ILE A 285 -15.07 2.75 1.74
CA ILE A 285 -15.15 4.20 1.76
C ILE A 285 -16.63 4.59 1.69
N ILE A 286 -17.04 5.54 2.52
CA ILE A 286 -18.36 6.17 2.43
C ILE A 286 -18.14 7.64 2.09
N GLU A 287 -18.55 8.05 0.88
CA GLU A 287 -18.50 9.46 0.48
C GLU A 287 -19.61 10.23 1.23
N SER A 288 -19.26 11.35 1.87
CA SER A 288 -20.23 12.19 2.60
C SER A 288 -20.36 13.58 1.97
N GLY A 289 -21.59 13.97 1.65
CA GLY A 289 -21.92 15.33 1.18
C GLY A 289 -22.15 16.35 2.30
N GLY A 290 -22.20 15.91 3.58
CA GLY A 290 -22.55 16.74 4.73
C GLY A 290 -21.38 17.04 5.68
N ALA A 291 -21.63 17.89 6.69
CA ALA A 291 -20.64 18.27 7.71
C ALA A 291 -20.27 17.13 8.70
N GLN A 292 -21.05 16.05 8.73
CA GLN A 292 -20.79 14.84 9.50
C GLN A 292 -20.98 13.62 8.59
N GLY A 293 -20.20 12.57 8.79
CA GLY A 293 -20.43 11.30 8.10
C GLY A 293 -21.65 10.54 8.64
N PRO A 294 -22.22 9.62 7.86
CA PRO A 294 -23.45 8.92 8.24
C PRO A 294 -23.27 7.95 9.40
N LEU A 295 -22.05 7.45 9.63
CA LEU A 295 -21.73 6.63 10.80
C LEU A 295 -21.24 7.51 11.95
N ARG A 296 -21.69 7.19 13.17
CA ARG A 296 -21.22 7.86 14.39
C ARG A 296 -19.90 7.26 14.85
N GLN A 297 -18.97 8.14 15.19
CA GLN A 297 -17.61 7.77 15.59
C GLN A 297 -17.60 6.80 16.79
N ARG A 298 -16.92 5.66 16.59
CA ARG A 298 -16.57 4.71 17.63
C ARG A 298 -15.09 4.40 17.49
N ASP A 299 -14.38 4.38 18.61
CA ASP A 299 -12.96 4.00 18.63
C ASP A 299 -12.77 2.59 18.04
N VAL A 300 -11.70 2.41 17.27
CA VAL A 300 -11.29 1.10 16.78
C VAL A 300 -10.94 0.21 17.98
N ILE A 301 -11.52 -0.98 18.03
CA ILE A 301 -11.23 -2.00 19.04
C ILE A 301 -9.91 -2.67 18.66
N ALA A 302 -8.98 -2.78 19.59
CA ALA A 302 -7.65 -3.37 19.35
C ALA A 302 -7.71 -4.75 18.69
N HIS A 303 -8.68 -5.59 19.10
CA HIS A 303 -8.91 -6.92 18.54
C HIS A 303 -9.31 -6.95 17.06
N ASN A 304 -9.80 -5.83 16.52
CA ASN A 304 -10.16 -5.73 15.10
C ASN A 304 -9.05 -5.11 14.26
N ILE A 305 -7.92 -4.68 14.84
CA ILE A 305 -6.84 -4.10 14.04
C ILE A 305 -6.23 -5.18 13.14
N ASP A 306 -6.31 -4.97 11.83
CA ASP A 306 -5.80 -5.89 10.82
C ASP A 306 -4.39 -5.45 10.37
N LEU A 307 -3.37 -6.10 10.92
CA LEU A 307 -1.97 -5.78 10.61
C LEU A 307 -1.62 -6.05 9.13
N PHE A 308 -2.29 -6.99 8.47
CA PHE A 308 -2.10 -7.26 7.05
C PHE A 308 -2.71 -6.15 6.21
N ALA A 309 -3.94 -5.70 6.52
CA ALA A 309 -4.53 -4.53 5.87
C ALA A 309 -3.65 -3.28 6.07
N TYR A 310 -3.09 -3.10 7.28
CA TYR A 310 -2.18 -1.99 7.56
C TYR A 310 -0.93 -1.99 6.68
N THR A 311 -0.31 -3.15 6.54
CA THR A 311 0.90 -3.33 5.74
C THR A 311 0.60 -3.23 4.24
N ASN A 312 -0.46 -3.89 3.78
CA ASN A 312 -0.88 -3.89 2.38
C ASN A 312 -1.27 -2.49 1.90
N ALA A 313 -1.98 -1.72 2.72
CA ALA A 313 -2.34 -0.35 2.37
C ALA A 313 -1.11 0.57 2.20
N LYS A 314 -0.04 0.36 2.96
CA LYS A 314 1.24 1.06 2.74
C LYS A 314 1.89 0.65 1.42
N PHE A 315 1.93 -0.65 1.11
CA PHE A 315 2.46 -1.12 -0.16
C PHE A 315 1.67 -0.59 -1.36
N LEU A 316 0.34 -0.58 -1.27
CA LEU A 316 -0.53 0.01 -2.29
C LEU A 316 -0.28 1.51 -2.45
N TYR A 317 -0.16 2.25 -1.35
CA TYR A 317 0.17 3.67 -1.40
C TYR A 317 1.50 3.93 -2.13
N VAL A 318 2.54 3.14 -1.82
CA VAL A 318 3.84 3.23 -2.48
C VAL A 318 3.74 2.90 -3.97
N GLU A 319 3.11 1.78 -4.33
CA GLU A 319 2.93 1.38 -5.74
C GLU A 319 2.22 2.48 -6.54
N LYS A 320 1.15 3.07 -5.98
CA LYS A 320 0.38 4.13 -6.64
C LYS A 320 1.18 5.42 -6.78
N HIS A 321 1.91 5.83 -5.75
CA HIS A 321 2.79 6.99 -5.83
C HIS A 321 3.84 6.83 -6.94
N PHE A 322 4.51 5.67 -6.99
CA PHE A 322 5.49 5.37 -8.03
C PHE A 322 4.85 5.31 -9.42
N LYS A 323 3.71 4.64 -9.58
CA LYS A 323 2.99 4.56 -10.85
C LYS A 323 2.60 5.95 -11.36
N GLY A 324 2.11 6.83 -10.48
CA GLY A 324 1.79 8.21 -10.81
C GLY A 324 3.00 9.02 -11.27
N GLN A 325 4.08 8.98 -10.49
CA GLN A 325 5.33 9.69 -10.82
C GLN A 325 5.96 9.20 -12.12
N LEU A 326 5.94 7.88 -12.38
CA LEU A 326 6.46 7.30 -13.63
C LEU A 326 5.60 7.68 -14.84
N LYS A 327 4.26 7.64 -14.72
CA LYS A 327 3.36 8.11 -15.78
C LYS A 327 3.62 9.59 -16.09
N GLU A 328 3.73 10.45 -15.08
CA GLU A 328 3.99 11.89 -15.27
C GLU A 328 5.35 12.14 -15.95
N MET A 329 6.40 11.45 -15.47
CA MET A 329 7.73 11.51 -16.09
C MET A 329 7.69 11.07 -17.55
N TYR A 330 7.00 9.98 -17.85
CA TYR A 330 6.85 9.48 -19.22
C TYR A 330 6.22 10.53 -20.14
N TYR A 331 5.10 11.14 -19.73
CA TYR A 331 4.46 12.19 -20.54
C TYR A 331 5.34 13.42 -20.70
N ASN A 332 6.02 13.86 -19.64
CA ASN A 332 6.95 14.99 -19.72
C ASN A 332 8.12 14.73 -20.68
N ILE A 333 8.67 13.50 -20.70
CA ILE A 333 9.72 13.09 -21.64
C ILE A 333 9.19 13.05 -23.07
N MET A 334 8.00 12.51 -23.29
CA MET A 334 7.39 12.42 -24.61
C MET A 334 7.08 13.81 -25.18
N ASP A 335 6.53 14.71 -24.36
CA ASP A 335 6.28 16.11 -24.73
C ASP A 335 7.59 16.83 -25.08
N ALA A 336 8.61 16.71 -24.22
CA ALA A 336 9.92 17.33 -24.45
C ALA A 336 10.62 16.78 -25.70
N LYS A 337 10.52 15.48 -25.95
CA LYS A 337 11.06 14.83 -27.15
C LYS A 337 10.35 15.35 -28.40
N CYS A 338 9.02 15.42 -28.39
CA CYS A 338 8.27 15.95 -29.53
C CYS A 338 8.64 17.41 -29.82
N GLU A 339 8.72 18.27 -28.80
CA GLU A 339 9.12 19.67 -28.98
C GLU A 339 10.56 19.81 -29.47
N LEU A 340 11.47 18.92 -29.04
CA LEU A 340 12.83 18.89 -29.56
C LEU A 340 12.86 18.46 -31.04
N GLU A 341 12.14 17.40 -31.40
CA GLU A 341 12.03 16.96 -32.80
C GLU A 341 11.42 18.06 -33.68
N ARG A 342 10.38 18.76 -33.20
CA ARG A 342 9.77 19.91 -33.88
C ARG A 342 10.79 21.02 -34.15
N LYS A 343 11.56 21.43 -33.13
CA LYS A 343 12.63 22.44 -33.27
C LYS A 343 13.75 21.99 -34.22
N VAL A 344 14.11 20.70 -34.21
CA VAL A 344 15.09 20.14 -35.15
C VAL A 344 14.57 20.21 -36.58
N ILE A 345 13.28 19.92 -36.81
CA ILE A 345 12.64 20.05 -38.12
C ILE A 345 12.64 21.53 -38.55
N GLU A 346 12.19 22.46 -37.71
CA GLU A 346 12.22 23.90 -37.99
C GLU A 346 13.62 24.40 -38.37
N ASN A 347 14.63 24.05 -37.56
CA ASN A 347 16.02 24.42 -37.84
C ASN A 347 16.52 23.81 -39.15
N THR A 348 16.09 22.58 -39.49
CA THR A 348 16.45 21.92 -40.75
C THR A 348 15.79 22.59 -41.94
N LEU A 349 14.51 22.97 -41.84
CA LEU A 349 13.80 23.65 -42.92
C LEU A 349 14.32 25.08 -43.15
N SER A 350 14.89 25.74 -42.13
CA SER A 350 15.44 27.10 -42.27
C SER A 350 16.59 27.22 -43.29
N ILE A 351 17.29 26.12 -43.58
CA ILE A 351 18.37 26.07 -44.57
C ILE A 351 17.93 25.46 -45.92
N ALA A 352 16.64 25.15 -46.11
CA ALA A 352 16.14 24.46 -47.30
C ALA A 352 16.43 25.21 -48.60
N THR A 353 16.33 26.54 -48.60
CA THR A 353 16.56 27.38 -49.78
C THR A 353 18.04 27.47 -50.17
N THR A 354 18.96 27.30 -49.22
CA THR A 354 20.40 27.44 -49.46
C THR A 354 21.11 26.08 -49.62
N GLN A 355 20.62 25.03 -48.95
CA GLN A 355 21.25 23.71 -48.93
C GLN A 355 20.20 22.58 -48.98
N PRO A 356 19.45 22.45 -50.08
CA PRO A 356 18.34 21.50 -50.17
C PRO A 356 18.77 20.03 -50.08
N ALA A 357 19.95 19.68 -50.59
CA ALA A 357 20.50 18.33 -50.47
C ALA A 357 20.87 17.96 -49.03
N GLU A 358 21.27 18.93 -48.20
CA GLU A 358 21.53 18.69 -46.77
C GLU A 358 20.24 18.52 -45.97
N VAL A 359 19.20 19.29 -46.30
CA VAL A 359 17.86 19.10 -45.75
C VAL A 359 17.34 17.70 -46.06
N ALA A 360 17.44 17.26 -47.31
CA ALA A 360 17.07 15.91 -47.73
C ALA A 360 17.81 14.84 -46.91
N ARG A 361 19.14 14.98 -46.78
CA ARG A 361 19.97 14.06 -45.98
C ARG A 361 19.57 14.02 -44.50
N LYS A 362 19.21 15.16 -43.92
CA LYS A 362 18.82 15.29 -42.51
C LYS A 362 17.44 14.69 -42.24
N ILE A 363 16.44 15.02 -43.06
CA ILE A 363 15.07 14.51 -42.93
C ILE A 363 15.03 13.01 -43.18
N MET A 364 15.70 12.53 -44.23
CA MET A 364 15.75 11.11 -44.61
C MET A 364 16.75 10.29 -43.79
N LYS A 365 17.45 10.92 -42.84
CA LYS A 365 18.41 10.29 -41.90
C LYS A 365 19.55 9.52 -42.58
N GLY A 366 20.02 9.97 -43.76
CA GLY A 366 21.10 9.31 -44.48
C GLY A 366 21.48 9.97 -45.82
N PRO A 367 22.65 9.64 -46.39
CA PRO A 367 23.09 10.13 -47.70
C PRO A 367 22.26 9.54 -48.85
N GLY A 368 22.44 10.06 -50.06
CA GLY A 368 21.72 9.57 -51.25
C GLY A 368 20.31 10.12 -51.44
N TYR A 369 20.01 11.23 -50.79
CA TYR A 369 18.81 11.99 -51.00
C TYR A 369 19.18 13.42 -51.40
N THR A 370 18.51 13.93 -52.42
CA THR A 370 18.65 15.33 -52.83
C THR A 370 17.31 16.06 -52.68
N GLY A 371 17.35 17.39 -52.67
CA GLY A 371 16.17 18.23 -52.53
C GLY A 371 16.10 19.24 -53.66
N ILE A 372 14.89 19.51 -54.15
CA ILE A 372 14.61 20.61 -55.09
C ILE A 372 13.53 21.50 -54.47
N VAL A 373 13.86 22.76 -54.21
CA VAL A 373 12.89 23.75 -53.72
C VAL A 373 12.08 24.28 -54.89
N SER A 374 10.76 24.27 -54.74
CA SER A 374 9.81 24.80 -55.73
C SER A 374 8.72 25.59 -55.00
N GLY A 375 8.82 26.92 -55.03
CA GLY A 375 7.94 27.80 -54.25
C GLY A 375 8.08 27.54 -52.74
N GLU A 376 6.95 27.29 -52.07
CA GLU A 376 6.86 27.07 -50.62
C GLU A 376 6.99 25.58 -50.21
N CYS A 377 7.49 24.72 -51.11
CA CYS A 377 7.69 23.31 -50.85
C CYS A 377 9.08 22.82 -51.30
N ILE A 378 9.52 21.69 -50.74
CA ILE A 378 10.72 20.98 -51.15
C ILE A 378 10.38 19.56 -51.59
N HIS A 379 10.87 19.17 -52.77
CA HIS A 379 10.77 17.82 -53.30
C HIS A 379 12.03 17.04 -52.92
N LEU A 380 11.89 16.06 -52.02
CA LEU A 380 12.95 15.15 -51.64
C LEU A 380 12.98 13.96 -52.60
N ILE A 381 14.16 13.64 -53.12
CA ILE A 381 14.36 12.65 -54.17
C ILE A 381 15.40 11.64 -53.70
N LYS A 382 15.08 10.35 -53.78
CA LYS A 382 16.05 9.27 -53.52
C LYS A 382 16.89 8.99 -54.77
N CYS A 383 18.20 9.01 -54.62
CA CYS A 383 19.16 8.75 -55.68
C CYS A 383 19.62 7.28 -55.66
N LEU A 384 20.07 6.77 -56.81
CA LEU A 384 20.52 5.39 -56.94
C LEU A 384 21.92 5.21 -56.36
N ARG A 385 22.12 4.21 -55.51
CA ARG A 385 23.45 3.89 -54.97
C ARG A 385 24.27 3.19 -56.05
N VAL A 386 25.47 3.70 -56.31
CA VAL A 386 26.39 3.20 -57.34
C VAL A 386 27.81 3.07 -56.79
N GLU A 387 28.58 2.16 -57.38
CA GLU A 387 30.00 1.98 -57.05
C GLU A 387 30.87 3.00 -57.78
N ILE A 388 31.88 3.52 -57.10
CA ILE A 388 32.76 4.58 -57.60
C ILE A 388 34.22 4.27 -57.28
N LEU A 389 35.12 4.81 -58.10
CA LEU A 389 36.57 4.66 -57.89
C LEU A 389 37.18 6.03 -57.56
N LEU A 390 38.02 6.09 -56.53
CA LEU A 390 38.76 7.31 -56.19
C LEU A 390 39.77 7.65 -57.29
N ARG A 391 39.93 8.93 -57.60
CA ARG A 391 40.83 9.40 -58.66
C ARG A 391 41.75 10.51 -58.13
N ALA A 392 43.01 10.49 -58.55
CA ALA A 392 43.94 11.59 -58.32
C ALA A 392 43.76 12.69 -59.38
N THR A 393 44.03 13.94 -58.99
CA THR A 393 43.92 15.13 -59.85
C THR A 393 45.13 16.01 -59.67
N ASP A 394 45.45 16.85 -60.64
CA ASP A 394 46.55 17.83 -60.49
C ASP A 394 46.13 19.03 -59.64
N ASN A 395 44.85 19.42 -59.70
CA ASN A 395 44.25 20.50 -58.93
C ASN A 395 43.48 19.96 -57.72
N CYS A 396 43.22 20.82 -56.73
CA CYS A 396 42.42 20.49 -55.55
C CYS A 396 40.97 20.92 -55.71
N TYR A 397 40.05 20.11 -55.19
CA TYR A 397 38.62 20.36 -55.28
C TYR A 397 37.95 20.23 -53.92
N GLU A 398 36.88 21.00 -53.70
CA GLU A 398 36.06 20.93 -52.49
C GLU A 398 35.25 19.61 -52.42
N GLN A 399 34.92 19.04 -53.57
CA GLN A 399 34.32 17.71 -53.72
C GLN A 399 35.39 16.66 -54.01
N LEU A 400 35.14 15.41 -53.62
CA LEU A 400 36.12 14.32 -53.77
C LEU A 400 36.16 13.83 -55.23
N PRO A 401 37.31 13.86 -55.93
CA PRO A 401 37.40 13.41 -57.32
C PRO A 401 37.25 11.88 -57.44
N VAL A 402 36.36 11.45 -58.33
CA VAL A 402 36.02 10.03 -58.54
C VAL A 402 35.84 9.69 -60.02
N THR A 403 35.81 8.40 -60.32
CA THR A 403 35.46 7.85 -61.63
C THR A 403 34.22 6.97 -61.50
N PHE A 404 33.25 7.22 -62.38
CA PHE A 404 32.00 6.46 -62.47
C PHE A 404 31.71 6.21 -63.95
N GLN A 405 31.46 4.96 -64.34
CA GLN A 405 31.22 4.58 -65.75
C GLN A 405 32.29 5.14 -66.72
N ASN A 406 33.58 5.09 -66.33
CA ASN A 406 34.72 5.68 -67.06
C ASN A 406 34.66 7.19 -67.29
N GLN A 407 33.73 7.91 -66.65
CA GLN A 407 33.64 9.36 -66.67
C GLN A 407 34.27 9.95 -65.40
N SER A 408 34.97 11.08 -65.56
CA SER A 408 35.51 11.84 -64.43
C SER A 408 34.41 12.66 -63.78
N MET A 409 34.12 12.40 -62.52
CA MET A 409 33.09 13.08 -61.76
C MET A 409 33.60 13.43 -60.35
N PHE A 410 32.74 14.01 -59.53
CA PHE A 410 33.04 14.37 -58.15
C PHE A 410 31.95 13.89 -57.21
N LEU A 411 32.34 13.56 -55.98
CA LEU A 411 31.44 13.14 -54.92
C LEU A 411 31.26 14.29 -53.93
N ALA A 412 30.02 14.76 -53.79
CA ALA A 412 29.68 15.82 -52.86
C ALA A 412 29.92 15.40 -51.39
N PRO A 413 30.49 16.28 -50.55
CA PRO A 413 30.73 15.99 -49.14
C PRO A 413 29.40 15.75 -48.41
N ARG A 414 29.42 14.85 -47.43
CA ARG A 414 28.28 14.47 -46.53
C ARG A 414 27.08 13.81 -47.21
N THR A 415 26.58 14.33 -48.34
CA THR A 415 25.45 13.77 -49.10
C THR A 415 25.86 12.60 -50.00
N ARG A 416 27.14 12.53 -50.38
CA ARG A 416 27.72 11.53 -51.30
C ARG A 416 27.03 11.49 -52.67
N ILE A 417 26.43 12.61 -53.10
CA ILE A 417 25.81 12.73 -54.41
C ILE A 417 26.90 12.94 -55.47
N LEU A 418 26.75 12.28 -56.60
CA LEU A 418 27.62 12.43 -57.76
C LEU A 418 27.28 13.71 -58.53
N VAL A 419 28.32 14.51 -58.81
CA VAL A 419 28.22 15.75 -59.57
C VAL A 419 29.29 15.78 -60.65
N THR A 420 28.98 16.40 -61.79
CA THR A 420 29.89 16.45 -62.94
C THR A 420 31.02 17.45 -62.77
N ASN A 421 30.78 18.53 -62.02
CA ASN A 421 31.73 19.62 -61.82
C ASN A 421 32.12 19.74 -60.34
N GLY A 422 33.41 19.84 -60.10
CA GLY A 422 33.99 20.15 -58.79
C GLY A 422 34.34 21.63 -58.69
N LYS A 423 34.21 22.22 -57.50
CA LYS A 423 34.68 23.57 -57.21
C LYS A 423 36.17 23.50 -56.88
N GLU A 424 36.98 24.07 -57.77
CA GLU A 424 38.43 24.14 -57.58
C GLU A 424 38.78 25.05 -56.38
N VAL A 425 39.70 24.60 -55.55
CA VAL A 425 40.19 25.31 -54.36
C VAL A 425 41.70 25.34 -54.37
N GLN A 426 42.30 26.27 -53.63
CA GLN A 426 43.75 26.28 -53.45
C GLN A 426 44.20 25.03 -52.68
N CYS A 427 45.27 24.40 -53.15
CA CYS A 427 45.88 23.25 -52.49
C CYS A 427 46.62 23.66 -51.21
N ASP A 428 45.89 24.03 -50.16
CA ASP A 428 46.44 24.35 -48.84
C ASP A 428 46.46 23.09 -47.94
N GLY A 429 47.66 22.69 -47.53
CA GLY A 429 47.87 21.56 -46.62
C GLY A 429 47.44 21.81 -45.17
N ARG A 430 47.18 23.06 -44.78
CA ARG A 430 46.73 23.44 -43.43
C ARG A 430 45.22 23.29 -43.25
N LEU A 431 44.45 23.58 -44.29
CA LEU A 431 42.98 23.51 -44.30
C LEU A 431 42.47 22.68 -45.50
N PRO A 432 42.89 21.41 -45.64
CA PRO A 432 42.48 20.61 -46.78
C PRO A 432 41.00 20.18 -46.65
N PRO A 433 40.29 19.98 -47.77
CA PRO A 433 39.01 19.27 -47.78
C PRO A 433 39.18 17.86 -47.21
N MET A 434 38.36 17.51 -46.22
CA MET A 434 38.44 16.21 -45.53
C MET A 434 37.16 15.40 -45.71
N PHE A 435 37.32 14.10 -45.94
CA PHE A 435 36.25 13.16 -46.20
C PHE A 435 36.38 11.94 -45.29
N LYS A 436 35.24 11.45 -44.80
CA LYS A 436 35.17 10.18 -44.08
C LYS A 436 34.82 9.06 -45.05
N LEU A 437 35.76 8.14 -45.26
CA LEU A 437 35.66 6.95 -46.11
C LEU A 437 35.84 5.72 -45.22
N GLY A 438 34.86 4.81 -45.23
CA GLY A 438 34.70 3.82 -44.15
C GLY A 438 34.76 4.47 -42.76
N ASP A 439 35.67 3.99 -41.92
CA ASP A 439 35.91 4.51 -40.56
C ASP A 439 37.10 5.48 -40.44
N GLN A 440 37.77 5.79 -41.55
CA GLN A 440 38.95 6.65 -41.57
C GLN A 440 38.69 7.98 -42.24
N TRP A 441 39.45 9.00 -41.82
CA TRP A 441 39.43 10.31 -42.45
C TRP A 441 40.55 10.38 -43.49
N TYR A 442 40.23 11.03 -44.61
CA TYR A 442 41.16 11.29 -45.70
C TYR A 442 41.12 12.78 -46.03
N ARG A 443 42.27 13.35 -46.36
CA ARG A 443 42.37 14.69 -46.94
C ARG A 443 42.53 14.57 -48.45
N SER A 444 41.76 15.37 -49.19
CA SER A 444 41.81 15.44 -50.65
C SER A 444 42.69 16.60 -51.07
N LEU A 445 43.98 16.31 -51.22
CA LEU A 445 44.92 17.16 -51.95
C LEU A 445 45.03 16.56 -53.38
N PRO A 446 45.97 16.96 -54.26
CA PRO A 446 46.11 16.30 -55.58
C PRO A 446 46.15 14.76 -55.46
N GLN A 447 46.65 14.29 -54.31
CA GLN A 447 46.50 12.92 -53.84
C GLN A 447 45.58 12.81 -52.62
N ILE A 448 44.81 11.73 -52.57
CA ILE A 448 43.96 11.36 -51.43
C ILE A 448 44.82 10.59 -50.44
N VAL A 449 44.99 11.12 -49.24
CA VAL A 449 45.82 10.50 -48.20
C VAL A 449 45.11 10.48 -46.84
N PRO A 450 45.42 9.53 -45.94
CA PRO A 450 44.84 9.49 -44.61
C PRO A 450 45.08 10.79 -43.82
N ALA A 451 44.13 11.11 -42.93
CA ALA A 451 44.13 12.30 -42.10
C ALA A 451 43.67 11.97 -40.67
N PRO A 452 44.08 12.75 -39.66
CA PRO A 452 43.62 12.56 -38.28
C PRO A 452 42.13 12.86 -38.15
N THR A 453 41.46 12.20 -37.20
CA THR A 453 40.05 12.43 -36.91
C THR A 453 39.82 13.84 -36.35
N PRO A 454 38.88 14.63 -36.92
CA PRO A 454 38.50 15.94 -36.38
C PRO A 454 37.83 15.86 -35.01
N GLU A 455 37.88 16.97 -34.26
CA GLU A 455 37.18 17.11 -32.97
C GLU A 455 35.65 17.06 -33.16
N ILE A 456 34.96 16.44 -32.20
CA ILE A 456 33.50 16.26 -32.23
C ILE A 456 32.87 17.10 -31.12
N LEU A 457 31.95 18.00 -31.47
CA LEU A 457 31.17 18.77 -30.51
C LEU A 457 30.16 17.85 -29.77
N THR A 458 30.12 17.95 -28.45
CA THR A 458 29.17 17.21 -27.60
C THR A 458 28.05 18.11 -27.11
N PRO A 459 26.78 17.67 -27.14
CA PRO A 459 25.69 18.44 -26.55
C PRO A 459 25.87 18.53 -25.02
N GLN A 460 25.67 19.73 -24.47
CA GLN A 460 25.61 19.92 -23.02
C GLN A 460 24.16 19.78 -22.57
N MET A 461 23.87 18.76 -21.75
CA MET A 461 22.55 18.57 -21.16
C MET A 461 22.68 18.43 -19.65
N THR A 462 21.90 19.22 -18.91
CA THR A 462 21.78 19.11 -17.46
C THR A 462 20.49 18.37 -17.10
N PRO A 463 20.54 17.27 -16.34
CA PRO A 463 19.33 16.58 -15.90
C PRO A 463 18.51 17.49 -14.96
N THR A 464 17.21 17.60 -15.22
CA THR A 464 16.29 18.45 -14.44
C THR A 464 15.38 17.66 -13.49
N TRP A 465 15.30 16.33 -13.63
CA TRP A 465 14.43 15.49 -12.81
C TRP A 465 15.02 15.24 -11.41
N LYS A 466 14.15 15.27 -10.39
CA LYS A 466 14.48 14.96 -8.99
C LYS A 466 13.46 14.00 -8.42
N TYR A 467 13.93 12.96 -7.73
CA TYR A 467 13.06 12.05 -6.99
C TYR A 467 12.43 12.75 -5.78
N THR A 468 11.13 12.57 -5.61
CA THR A 468 10.38 12.97 -4.42
C THR A 468 9.90 11.73 -3.69
N SER A 469 10.38 11.52 -2.46
CA SER A 469 9.91 10.44 -1.61
C SER A 469 8.46 10.68 -1.20
N PRO A 470 7.64 9.62 -1.08
CA PRO A 470 6.32 9.74 -0.46
C PRO A 470 6.43 10.24 0.98
N ASP A 471 5.56 11.15 1.39
CA ASP A 471 5.54 11.72 2.74
C ASP A 471 5.16 10.66 3.79
N SER A 472 5.78 10.72 4.97
CA SER A 472 5.39 9.98 6.18
C SER A 472 5.30 8.45 6.07
N LEU A 473 5.91 7.80 5.06
CA LEU A 473 5.78 6.35 4.84
C LEU A 473 6.18 5.48 6.05
N ALA A 474 7.22 5.89 6.79
CA ALA A 474 7.73 5.16 7.94
C ALA A 474 6.77 5.21 9.15
N ILE A 475 5.96 6.27 9.26
CA ILE A 475 5.15 6.57 10.44
C ILE A 475 3.67 6.31 10.16
N GLY A 476 3.15 6.86 9.06
CA GLY A 476 1.73 6.79 8.70
C GLY A 476 1.31 5.48 8.04
N GLY A 477 0.05 5.07 8.28
CA GLY A 477 -0.64 3.96 7.62
C GLY A 477 -2.17 4.08 7.75
N ILE A 478 -2.96 3.04 7.53
CA ILE A 478 -4.44 3.16 7.69
C ILE A 478 -4.85 3.45 9.14
N TYR A 479 -4.14 2.88 10.12
CA TYR A 479 -4.40 3.07 11.55
C TYR A 479 -3.50 4.16 12.14
N SER A 480 -4.02 4.89 13.12
CA SER A 480 -3.24 5.90 13.84
C SER A 480 -2.23 5.27 14.80
N GLU A 481 -1.29 6.08 15.29
CA GLU A 481 -0.35 5.67 16.35
C GLU A 481 -1.09 5.24 17.64
N LYS A 482 -2.20 5.92 17.98
CA LYS A 482 -3.05 5.55 19.12
C LYS A 482 -3.61 4.14 18.96
N ASP A 483 -4.05 3.77 17.76
CA ASP A 483 -4.64 2.46 17.50
C ASP A 483 -3.58 1.35 17.53
N THR A 484 -2.43 1.57 16.88
CA THR A 484 -1.33 0.60 16.90
C THR A 484 -0.75 0.41 18.31
N LYS A 485 -0.73 1.47 19.14
CA LYS A 485 -0.39 1.37 20.56
C LYS A 485 -1.40 0.50 21.32
N LYS A 486 -2.71 0.67 21.12
CA LYS A 486 -3.73 -0.20 21.73
C LYS A 486 -3.52 -1.68 21.37
N LEU A 487 -3.13 -1.99 20.13
CA LEU A 487 -2.78 -3.35 19.72
C LEU A 487 -1.52 -3.85 20.45
N ARG A 488 -0.48 -3.03 20.53
CA ARG A 488 0.76 -3.39 21.24
C ARG A 488 0.47 -3.68 22.71
N ASP A 489 -0.26 -2.81 23.39
CA ASP A 489 -0.62 -2.97 24.79
C ASP A 489 -1.42 -4.26 25.00
N LEU A 490 -2.34 -4.59 24.09
CA LEU A 490 -3.10 -5.85 24.11
C LEU A 490 -2.20 -7.10 24.00
N ILE A 491 -1.16 -7.06 23.16
CA ILE A 491 -0.22 -8.18 22.96
C ILE A 491 0.76 -8.31 24.13
N VAL A 492 1.26 -7.19 24.64
CA VAL A 492 2.29 -7.16 25.69
C VAL A 492 1.71 -7.43 27.08
N PHE A 493 0.49 -6.97 27.37
CA PHE A 493 -0.11 -7.07 28.70
C PHE A 493 -0.16 -8.51 29.27
N PRO A 494 -0.54 -9.55 28.51
CA PRO A 494 -0.49 -10.94 29.02
C PRO A 494 0.93 -11.40 29.40
N LEU A 495 1.96 -10.92 28.70
CA LEU A 495 3.36 -11.26 28.97
C LEU A 495 3.87 -10.58 30.25
N GLU A 496 3.45 -9.34 30.49
CA GLU A 496 3.86 -8.55 31.66
C GLU A 496 2.99 -8.80 32.89
N ARG A 497 1.79 -9.39 32.75
CA ARG A 497 0.82 -9.57 33.83
C ARG A 497 1.43 -10.17 35.09
N GLY A 498 2.28 -11.20 34.96
CA GLY A 498 2.95 -11.83 36.09
C GLY A 498 3.94 -10.90 36.81
N ALA A 499 4.72 -10.13 36.05
CA ALA A 499 5.68 -9.17 36.59
C ALA A 499 4.97 -7.99 37.27
N VAL A 500 3.91 -7.47 36.65
CA VAL A 500 3.07 -6.40 37.21
C VAL A 500 2.38 -6.87 38.49
N MET A 501 1.78 -8.07 38.49
CA MET A 501 1.13 -8.62 39.68
C MET A 501 2.12 -8.85 40.81
N ASN A 502 3.32 -9.37 40.52
CA ASN A 502 4.38 -9.53 41.52
C ASN A 502 4.84 -8.18 42.10
N THR A 503 4.92 -7.14 41.27
CA THR A 503 5.28 -5.79 41.72
C THR A 503 4.21 -5.21 42.66
N ILE A 504 2.93 -5.39 42.31
CA ILE A 504 1.80 -4.96 43.14
C ILE A 504 1.79 -5.73 44.47
N LEU A 505 1.96 -7.05 44.45
CA LEU A 505 2.01 -7.88 45.65
C LEU A 505 3.19 -7.51 46.54
N ARG A 506 4.38 -7.28 45.99
CA ARG A 506 5.55 -6.79 46.73
C ARG A 506 5.30 -5.43 47.38
N GLY A 507 4.70 -4.49 46.64
CA GLY A 507 4.30 -3.19 47.15
C GLY A 507 3.24 -3.26 48.26
N ALA A 508 2.25 -4.14 48.14
CA ALA A 508 1.20 -4.34 49.14
C ALA A 508 1.71 -5.01 50.43
N VAL A 509 2.75 -5.87 50.31
CA VAL A 509 3.38 -6.56 51.45
C VAL A 509 4.55 -5.73 52.04
N GLY A 510 4.82 -4.53 51.51
CA GLY A 510 5.86 -3.64 52.01
C GLY A 510 7.30 -4.09 51.73
N GLN A 511 7.48 -5.05 50.83
CA GLN A 511 8.78 -5.47 50.34
C GLN A 511 9.10 -4.66 49.08
N LYS A 512 9.91 -3.61 49.21
CA LYS A 512 10.46 -2.90 48.05
C LYS A 512 11.50 -3.76 47.33
#